data_AF-A0A9E2IDW9-F1
#
_entry.id   AF-A0A9E2IDW9-F1
#
_cell.length_a   1.000
_cell.length_b   1.000
_cell.length_c   1.000
_cell.angle_alpha   90.00
_cell.angle_beta   90.00
_cell.angle_gamma   90.00
#
_symmetry.space_group_name_H-M   'P 1'
#
loop_
_entity.id
_entity.type
_entity.pdbx_description
1 polymer ?
#
loop_
_entity_poly.entity_id
_entity_poly.type
_entity_poly.pdbx_seq_one_letter_code
_entity_poly.pdbx_strand_id
1 'polypeptide(L)'
;MSNIKLLKSSGIIGGATVASRILGFFRDILFARFFGTNMFAQAFVVAFRIPNMLRDLVGEGATNAAIVPVLSEYSHTRSKQEYWDAAQVILNLMLIVLAILAVSGVVFAPILVKIIAPGFVRSPEKFSAAVFLTRMIFPYIIFLGMTAYSKGVLNSLHYFTTPAFAPVVLNMTMILGLLVLCPVIGINGLI
;
A
#
# COMPACT_ATOMS: atom_id res chain seq x y z
N MET A 1 -28.84 -11.85 -5.70
CA MET A 1 -28.73 -10.61 -4.88
C MET A 1 -29.58 -9.51 -5.53
N SER A 2 -30.34 -8.73 -4.76
CA SER A 2 -31.24 -7.68 -5.31
C SER A 2 -30.46 -6.51 -5.93
N ASN A 3 -30.94 -6.01 -7.07
CA ASN A 3 -30.38 -4.85 -7.79
C ASN A 3 -30.24 -3.60 -6.90
N ILE A 4 -31.08 -3.45 -5.88
CA ILE A 4 -31.03 -2.34 -4.91
C ILE A 4 -29.82 -2.48 -3.98
N LYS A 5 -29.44 -3.69 -3.57
CA LYS A 5 -28.22 -3.94 -2.77
C LYS A 5 -26.96 -3.66 -3.58
N LEU A 6 -26.96 -3.98 -4.88
CA LEU A 6 -25.87 -3.66 -5.81
C LEU A 6 -25.71 -2.14 -5.99
N LEU A 7 -26.80 -1.41 -6.30
CA LEU A 7 -26.79 0.05 -6.44
C LEU A 7 -26.29 0.76 -5.16
N LYS A 8 -26.76 0.30 -3.99
CA LYS A 8 -26.34 0.87 -2.70
C LYS A 8 -24.86 0.58 -2.39
N SER A 9 -24.38 -0.63 -2.72
CA SER A 9 -22.98 -1.02 -2.51
C SER A 9 -22.03 -0.28 -3.47
N SER A 10 -22.41 -0.13 -4.75
CA SER A 10 -21.65 0.64 -5.73
C SER A 10 -21.56 2.12 -5.35
N GLY A 11 -22.65 2.71 -4.82
CA GLY A 11 -22.64 4.09 -4.31
C GLY A 11 -21.70 4.27 -3.12
N ILE A 12 -21.68 3.31 -2.19
CA ILE A 12 -20.76 3.34 -1.02
C ILE A 12 -19.30 3.19 -1.47
N ILE A 13 -19.01 2.28 -2.41
CA ILE A 13 -17.66 2.08 -2.94
C ILE A 13 -17.17 3.33 -3.70
N GLY A 14 -18.04 3.91 -4.55
CA GLY A 14 -17.74 5.15 -5.25
C GLY A 14 -17.47 6.32 -4.30
N GLY A 15 -18.33 6.49 -3.28
CA GLY A 15 -18.15 7.51 -2.24
C GLY A 15 -16.87 7.32 -1.43
N ALA A 16 -16.56 6.08 -1.01
CA ALA A 16 -15.32 5.76 -0.29
C ALA A 16 -14.07 6.03 -1.15
N THR A 17 -14.15 5.78 -2.46
CA THR A 17 -13.07 6.07 -3.40
C THR A 17 -12.82 7.58 -3.53
N VAL A 18 -13.88 8.37 -3.71
CA VAL A 18 -13.77 9.83 -3.78
C VAL A 18 -13.24 10.40 -2.46
N ALA A 19 -13.76 9.93 -1.31
CA ALA A 19 -13.28 10.33 -0.01
C ALA A 19 -11.80 9.98 0.20
N SER A 20 -11.37 8.79 -0.21
CA SER A 20 -9.96 8.39 -0.16
C SER A 20 -9.07 9.29 -1.03
N ARG A 21 -9.52 9.65 -2.24
CA ARG A 21 -8.79 10.58 -3.12
C ARG A 21 -8.68 11.98 -2.53
N ILE A 22 -9.76 12.50 -1.95
CA ILE A 22 -9.76 13.81 -1.27
C ILE A 22 -8.81 13.78 -0.06
N LEU A 23 -8.89 12.75 0.79
CA LEU A 23 -7.99 12.61 1.94
C LEU A 23 -6.52 12.45 1.51
N GLY A 24 -6.26 11.68 0.45
CA GLY A 24 -4.92 11.57 -0.14
C GLY A 24 -4.39 12.91 -0.64
N PHE A 25 -5.24 13.71 -1.30
CA PHE A 25 -4.89 15.05 -1.75
C PHE A 25 -4.60 16.01 -0.58
N PHE A 26 -5.40 15.96 0.48
CA PHE A 26 -5.14 16.73 1.71
C PHE A 26 -3.83 16.31 2.38
N ARG A 27 -3.55 15.00 2.45
CA ARG A 27 -2.27 14.48 2.94
C ARG A 27 -1.11 15.08 2.13
N ASP A 28 -1.21 15.10 0.80
CA ASP A 28 -0.15 15.61 -0.07
C ASP A 28 0.04 17.13 0.09
N ILE A 29 -1.05 17.91 0.25
CA ILE A 29 -0.97 19.35 0.59
C ILE A 29 -0.27 19.57 1.92
N LEU A 30 -0.65 18.82 2.96
CA LEU A 30 -0.04 18.96 4.27
C LEU A 30 1.44 18.53 4.22
N PHE A 31 1.78 17.47 3.48
CA PHE A 31 3.15 17.05 3.24
C PHE A 31 3.98 18.16 2.59
N ALA A 32 3.45 18.79 1.55
CA ALA A 32 4.07 19.94 0.89
C ALA A 32 4.21 21.15 1.82
N ARG A 33 3.28 21.35 2.76
CA ARG A 33 3.32 22.46 3.73
C ARG A 33 4.34 22.25 4.86
N PHE A 34 4.43 21.02 5.39
CA PHE A 34 5.35 20.69 6.48
C PHE A 34 6.80 20.55 5.99
N PHE A 35 7.01 20.01 4.79
CA PHE A 35 8.35 19.71 4.28
C PHE A 35 8.81 20.58 3.11
N GLY A 36 7.89 21.30 2.45
CA GLY A 36 8.23 22.23 1.37
C GLY A 36 9.00 21.57 0.22
N THR A 37 9.98 22.30 -0.33
CA THR A 37 10.97 21.80 -1.28
C THR A 37 12.26 21.33 -0.60
N ASN A 38 12.24 21.13 0.72
CA ASN A 38 13.42 20.72 1.47
C ASN A 38 13.96 19.40 0.90
N MET A 39 15.28 19.26 0.91
CA MET A 39 16.00 18.08 0.47
C MET A 39 15.42 16.77 1.02
N PHE A 40 15.00 16.75 2.29
CA PHE A 40 14.35 15.59 2.91
C PHE A 40 12.97 15.28 2.33
N ALA A 41 12.19 16.31 1.96
CA ALA A 41 10.89 16.14 1.30
C ALA A 41 11.05 15.44 -0.05
N GLN A 42 12.02 15.90 -0.85
CA GLN A 42 12.28 15.33 -2.17
C GLN A 42 12.82 13.90 -2.05
N ALA A 43 13.67 13.62 -1.06
CA ALA A 43 14.17 12.28 -0.75
C ALA A 43 13.05 11.33 -0.33
N PHE A 44 12.10 11.80 0.48
CA PHE A 44 10.93 11.01 0.87
C PHE A 44 10.03 10.69 -0.34
N VAL A 45 9.71 11.67 -1.19
CA VAL A 45 8.89 11.46 -2.39
C VAL A 45 9.52 10.39 -3.30
N VAL A 46 10.84 10.42 -3.48
CA VAL A 46 11.57 9.38 -4.24
C VAL A 46 11.48 8.02 -3.56
N ALA A 47 11.75 7.97 -2.26
CA ALA A 47 11.73 6.74 -1.47
C ALA A 47 10.34 6.08 -1.45
N PHE A 48 9.28 6.88 -1.43
CA PHE A 48 7.90 6.41 -1.38
C PHE A 48 7.34 6.00 -2.76
N ARG A 49 8.03 6.32 -3.86
CA ARG A 49 7.55 6.05 -5.22
C ARG A 49 7.53 4.55 -5.56
N ILE A 50 8.58 3.81 -5.20
CA ILE A 50 8.67 2.37 -5.49
C ILE A 50 7.64 1.56 -4.71
N PRO A 51 7.52 1.74 -3.39
CA PRO A 51 6.51 1.02 -2.62
C PRO A 51 5.09 1.34 -3.08
N ASN A 52 4.82 2.58 -3.50
CA ASN A 52 3.53 2.94 -4.11
C ASN A 52 3.28 2.22 -5.43
N MET A 53 4.25 2.15 -6.33
CA MET A 53 4.06 1.40 -7.59
C MET A 53 3.80 -0.08 -7.32
N LEU A 54 4.52 -0.67 -6.35
CA LEU A 54 4.28 -2.05 -5.91
C LEU A 54 2.91 -2.21 -5.27
N ARG A 55 2.46 -1.24 -4.47
CA ARG A 55 1.10 -1.20 -3.92
C ARG A 55 0.05 -1.23 -5.02
N ASP A 56 0.23 -0.46 -6.08
CA ASP A 56 -0.75 -0.37 -7.15
C ASP A 56 -0.77 -1.69 -7.96
N LEU A 57 0.40 -2.28 -8.22
CA LEU A 57 0.53 -3.58 -8.90
C LEU A 57 -0.07 -4.75 -8.10
N VAL A 58 0.31 -4.86 -6.82
CA VAL A 58 -0.10 -5.96 -5.93
C VAL A 58 -1.49 -5.73 -5.35
N GLY A 59 -1.82 -4.50 -4.97
CA GLY A 59 -3.03 -4.17 -4.22
C GLY A 59 -4.26 -3.88 -5.07
N GLU A 60 -4.11 -3.25 -6.23
CA GLU A 60 -5.26 -2.78 -7.02
C GLU A 60 -5.55 -3.63 -8.26
N GLY A 61 -4.55 -4.31 -8.85
CA GLY A 61 -4.71 -4.97 -10.16
C GLY A 61 -4.48 -6.49 -10.17
N ALA A 62 -3.25 -6.93 -9.96
CA ALA A 62 -2.85 -8.30 -10.33
C ALA A 62 -3.28 -9.35 -9.31
N THR A 63 -3.05 -9.08 -8.02
CA THR A 63 -3.31 -10.07 -6.97
C THR A 63 -4.80 -10.27 -6.71
N ASN A 64 -5.61 -9.20 -6.72
CA ASN A 64 -7.06 -9.35 -6.60
C ASN A 64 -7.67 -10.06 -7.81
N ALA A 65 -7.20 -9.78 -9.03
CA ALA A 65 -7.67 -10.48 -10.23
C ALA A 65 -7.31 -11.97 -10.24
N ALA A 66 -6.22 -12.38 -9.59
CA ALA A 66 -5.80 -13.78 -9.50
C ALA A 66 -6.41 -14.51 -8.29
N ILE A 67 -6.43 -13.90 -7.10
CA ILE A 67 -6.86 -14.53 -5.85
C ILE A 67 -8.39 -14.65 -5.77
N VAL A 68 -9.11 -13.59 -6.11
CA VAL A 68 -10.57 -13.54 -5.89
C VAL A 68 -11.30 -14.64 -6.68
N PRO A 69 -11.03 -14.90 -7.98
CA PRO A 69 -11.69 -15.97 -8.71
C PRO A 69 -11.40 -17.36 -8.13
N VAL A 70 -10.13 -17.64 -7.80
CA VAL A 70 -9.72 -18.93 -7.25
C VAL A 70 -10.37 -19.19 -5.90
N LEU A 71 -10.28 -18.25 -4.96
CA LEU A 71 -10.92 -18.41 -3.65
C LEU A 71 -12.44 -18.42 -3.74
N SER A 72 -13.03 -17.66 -4.67
CA SER A 72 -14.49 -17.71 -4.90
C SER A 72 -14.93 -19.08 -5.38
N GLU A 73 -14.22 -19.69 -6.35
CA GLU A 73 -14.51 -21.05 -6.81
C GLU A 73 -14.44 -22.06 -5.66
N TYR A 74 -13.39 -22.00 -4.84
CA TYR A 74 -13.24 -22.85 -3.66
C TYR A 74 -14.36 -22.61 -2.65
N SER A 75 -14.81 -21.37 -2.46
CA SER A 75 -15.90 -21.05 -1.54
C SER A 75 -17.26 -21.66 -1.94
N HIS A 76 -17.47 -21.90 -3.25
CA HIS A 76 -18.73 -22.42 -3.79
C HIS A 76 -18.70 -23.93 -4.04
N THR A 77 -17.55 -24.48 -4.44
CA THR A 77 -17.44 -25.85 -4.94
C THR A 77 -16.77 -26.81 -3.95
N ARG A 78 -16.08 -26.30 -2.93
CA ARG A 78 -15.26 -27.10 -2.01
C ARG A 78 -15.72 -26.96 -0.56
N SER A 79 -15.20 -27.85 0.29
CA SER A 79 -15.43 -27.77 1.71
C SER A 79 -14.79 -26.51 2.31
N LYS A 80 -15.30 -26.08 3.47
CA LYS A 80 -14.71 -24.95 4.22
C LYS A 80 -13.23 -25.19 4.54
N GLN A 81 -12.83 -26.43 4.79
CA GLN A 81 -11.44 -26.78 5.07
C GLN A 81 -10.55 -26.54 3.85
N GLU A 82 -10.93 -27.08 2.68
CA GLU A 82 -10.18 -26.92 1.43
C GLU A 82 -10.04 -25.44 1.02
N TYR A 83 -11.06 -24.61 1.30
CA TYR A 83 -10.97 -23.16 1.10
C TYR A 83 -9.85 -22.53 1.94
N TRP A 84 -9.78 -22.86 3.24
CA TRP A 84 -8.77 -22.29 4.13
C TRP A 84 -7.37 -22.84 3.85
N ASP A 85 -7.26 -24.09 3.43
CA ASP A 85 -6.00 -24.69 3.00
C ASP A 85 -5.46 -23.94 1.77
N ALA A 86 -6.30 -23.67 0.77
CA ALA A 86 -5.93 -22.89 -0.41
C ALA A 86 -5.54 -21.45 -0.05
N ALA A 87 -6.34 -20.80 0.81
CA ALA A 87 -6.06 -19.45 1.31
C ALA A 87 -4.69 -19.39 2.02
N GLN A 88 -4.39 -20.37 2.88
CA GLN A 88 -3.11 -20.45 3.59
C GLN A 88 -1.92 -20.67 2.65
N VAL A 89 -2.06 -21.51 1.63
CA VAL A 89 -1.01 -21.69 0.60
C VAL A 89 -0.74 -20.38 -0.14
N ILE A 90 -1.80 -19.67 -0.56
CA ILE A 90 -1.66 -18.36 -1.23
C ILE A 90 -0.98 -17.34 -0.32
N LEU A 91 -1.39 -17.27 0.96
CA LEU A 91 -0.79 -16.38 1.94
C LEU A 91 0.70 -16.66 2.13
N ASN A 92 1.08 -17.92 2.31
CA ASN A 92 2.47 -18.32 2.51
C ASN A 92 3.33 -17.95 1.29
N LEU A 93 2.85 -18.24 0.08
CA LEU A 93 3.55 -17.86 -1.15
C LEU A 93 3.69 -16.34 -1.27
N MET A 94 2.63 -15.58 -0.99
CA MET A 94 2.68 -14.12 -0.98
C MET A 94 3.70 -13.60 0.03
N LEU A 95 3.71 -14.12 1.26
CA LEU A 95 4.65 -13.70 2.30
C LEU A 95 6.10 -13.97 1.90
N ILE A 96 6.38 -15.13 1.30
CA ILE A 96 7.73 -15.46 0.80
C ILE A 96 8.15 -14.48 -0.29
N VAL A 97 7.30 -14.25 -1.30
CA VAL A 97 7.60 -13.32 -2.40
C VAL A 97 7.79 -11.89 -1.87
N LEU A 98 6.91 -11.42 -0.99
CA LEU A 98 6.99 -10.08 -0.41
C LEU A 98 8.22 -9.92 0.49
N ALA A 99 8.61 -10.95 1.24
CA ALA A 99 9.82 -10.94 2.05
C ALA A 99 11.07 -10.85 1.17
N ILE A 100 11.15 -11.64 0.09
CA ILE A 100 12.25 -11.57 -0.89
C ILE A 100 12.30 -10.18 -1.52
N LEU A 101 11.17 -9.63 -1.93
CA LEU A 101 11.10 -8.27 -2.49
C LEU A 101 11.51 -7.20 -1.47
N ALA A 102 11.11 -7.35 -0.21
CA ALA A 102 11.42 -6.40 0.86
C ALA A 102 12.94 -6.38 1.12
N VAL A 103 13.54 -7.55 1.32
CA VAL A 103 15.00 -7.68 1.52
C VAL A 103 15.75 -7.17 0.30
N SER A 104 15.33 -7.58 -0.90
CA SER A 104 15.96 -7.12 -2.16
C SER A 104 15.89 -5.60 -2.29
N GLY A 105 14.76 -4.99 -1.97
CA GLY A 105 14.61 -3.53 -2.03
C GLY A 105 15.49 -2.78 -1.03
N VAL A 106 15.67 -3.31 0.18
CA VAL A 106 16.60 -2.74 1.18
C VAL A 106 18.05 -2.84 0.71
N VAL A 107 18.45 -4.01 0.18
CA VAL A 107 19.81 -4.27 -0.30
C VAL A 107 20.11 -3.40 -1.53
N PHE A 108 19.21 -3.39 -2.51
CA PHE A 108 19.36 -2.67 -3.78
C PHE A 108 18.86 -1.22 -3.75
N ALA A 109 18.46 -0.68 -2.58
CA ALA A 109 18.03 0.70 -2.42
C ALA A 109 18.94 1.74 -3.11
N PRO A 110 20.29 1.65 -3.05
CA PRO A 110 21.15 2.58 -3.79
C PRO A 110 20.94 2.55 -5.31
N ILE A 111 20.77 1.37 -5.89
CA ILE A 111 20.56 1.20 -7.33
C ILE A 111 19.18 1.74 -7.71
N LEU A 112 18.17 1.40 -6.92
CA LEU A 112 16.79 1.87 -7.10
C LEU A 112 16.70 3.40 -7.09
N VAL A 113 17.35 4.07 -6.13
CA VAL A 113 17.39 5.53 -6.07
C VAL A 113 18.12 6.13 -7.28
N LYS A 114 19.21 5.51 -7.76
CA LYS A 114 19.91 5.99 -8.97
C LYS A 114 19.02 5.94 -10.22
N ILE A 115 18.20 4.90 -10.36
CA ILE A 115 17.30 4.74 -11.51
C ILE A 115 16.17 5.76 -11.47
N ILE A 116 15.57 5.98 -10.29
CA ILE A 116 14.37 6.82 -10.15
C ILE A 116 14.69 8.29 -10.05
N ALA A 117 15.80 8.63 -9.40
CA ALA A 117 16.25 9.99 -9.17
C ALA A 117 17.73 10.14 -9.56
N PRO A 118 18.09 9.98 -10.85
CA PRO A 118 19.48 10.11 -11.30
C PRO A 118 20.07 11.49 -10.96
N GLY A 119 19.24 12.53 -10.89
CA GLY A 119 19.64 13.87 -10.47
C GLY A 119 20.19 13.96 -9.04
N PHE A 120 19.85 13.01 -8.16
CA PHE A 120 20.33 13.01 -6.77
C PHE A 120 21.77 12.51 -6.66
N VAL A 121 22.28 11.79 -7.66
CA VAL A 121 23.66 11.29 -7.69
C VAL A 121 24.69 12.43 -7.64
N ARG A 122 24.32 13.61 -8.13
CA ARG A 122 25.17 14.82 -8.10
C ARG A 122 25.26 15.48 -6.72
N SER A 123 24.45 15.05 -5.75
CA SER A 123 24.42 15.58 -4.39
C SER A 123 24.51 14.42 -3.39
N PRO A 124 25.73 14.08 -2.89
CA PRO A 124 25.95 12.91 -2.04
C PRO A 124 25.02 12.83 -0.82
N GLU A 125 24.75 13.98 -0.22
CA GLU A 125 23.87 14.10 0.95
C GLU A 125 22.39 13.80 0.59
N LYS A 126 21.90 14.27 -0.58
CA LYS A 126 20.54 13.95 -1.06
C LYS A 126 20.38 12.48 -1.37
N PHE A 127 21.40 11.90 -1.99
CA PHE A 127 21.44 10.50 -2.34
C PHE A 127 21.42 9.61 -1.09
N SER A 128 22.26 9.90 -0.09
CA SER A 128 22.31 9.11 1.15
C SER A 128 20.99 9.17 1.92
N ALA A 129 20.37 10.36 2.02
CA ALA A 129 19.06 10.53 2.65
C ALA A 129 17.96 9.72 1.93
N ALA A 130 17.91 9.78 0.59
CA ALA A 130 16.93 9.02 -0.19
C ALA A 130 17.12 7.51 -0.06
N VAL A 131 18.37 7.03 -0.04
CA VAL A 131 18.68 5.61 0.17
C VAL A 131 18.26 5.15 1.57
N PHE A 132 18.58 5.94 2.60
CA PHE A 132 18.18 5.64 3.98
C PHE A 132 16.66 5.52 4.11
N LEU A 133 15.92 6.51 3.62
CA LEU A 133 14.46 6.51 3.63
C LEU A 133 13.89 5.33 2.83
N THR A 134 14.47 5.03 1.66
CA THR A 134 14.04 3.88 0.84
C THR A 134 14.18 2.57 1.61
N ARG A 135 15.28 2.37 2.34
CA ARG A 135 15.50 1.17 3.16
C ARG A 135 14.50 1.07 4.31
N MET A 136 14.16 2.19 4.93
CA MET A 136 13.18 2.23 6.03
C MET A 136 11.76 1.94 5.54
N ILE A 137 11.39 2.46 4.37
CA ILE A 137 10.03 2.30 3.84
C ILE A 137 9.85 0.94 3.17
N PHE A 138 10.88 0.33 2.57
CA PHE A 138 10.69 -0.91 1.79
C PHE A 138 10.03 -2.08 2.55
N PRO A 139 10.35 -2.36 3.83
CA PRO A 139 9.66 -3.39 4.61
C PRO A 139 8.13 -3.20 4.70
N TYR A 140 7.63 -1.97 4.54
CA TYR A 140 6.20 -1.66 4.52
C TYR A 140 5.42 -2.44 3.43
N ILE A 141 6.07 -2.88 2.35
CA ILE A 141 5.40 -3.62 1.26
C ILE A 141 4.77 -4.93 1.74
N ILE A 142 5.30 -5.54 2.80
CA ILE A 142 4.74 -6.77 3.37
C ILE A 142 3.34 -6.49 3.92
N PHE A 143 3.18 -5.39 4.65
CA PHE A 143 1.89 -4.96 5.20
C PHE A 143 0.90 -4.56 4.11
N LEU A 144 1.39 -3.92 3.04
CA LEU A 144 0.57 -3.65 1.87
C LEU A 144 0.05 -4.92 1.22
N GLY A 145 0.91 -5.92 1.04
CA GLY A 145 0.53 -7.21 0.49
C GLY A 145 -0.45 -7.99 1.39
N MET A 146 -0.26 -7.96 2.72
CA MET A 146 -1.22 -8.54 3.67
C MET A 146 -2.58 -7.86 3.63
N THR A 147 -2.59 -6.54 3.42
CA THR A 147 -3.83 -5.78 3.23
C THR A 147 -4.51 -6.20 1.94
N ALA A 148 -3.77 -6.33 0.83
CA ALA A 148 -4.29 -6.79 -0.45
C ALA A 148 -4.87 -8.21 -0.36
N TYR A 149 -4.14 -9.13 0.28
CA TYR A 149 -4.59 -10.50 0.53
C TYR A 149 -5.89 -10.53 1.35
N SER A 150 -5.94 -9.81 2.47
CA SER A 150 -7.13 -9.72 3.32
C SER A 150 -8.35 -9.20 2.56
N LYS A 151 -8.15 -8.18 1.69
CA LYS A 151 -9.20 -7.69 0.78
C LYS A 151 -9.66 -8.78 -0.19
N GLY A 152 -8.74 -9.55 -0.77
CA GLY A 152 -9.03 -10.66 -1.68
C GLY A 152 -9.90 -11.74 -1.02
N VAL A 153 -9.53 -12.18 0.20
CA VAL A 153 -10.28 -13.15 1.00
C VAL A 153 -11.68 -12.65 1.37
N LEU A 154 -11.81 -11.38 1.77
CA LEU A 154 -13.12 -10.80 2.08
C LEU A 154 -14.00 -10.68 0.83
N ASN A 155 -13.42 -10.31 -0.31
CA ASN A 155 -14.13 -10.22 -1.57
C ASN A 155 -14.61 -11.60 -2.07
N SER A 156 -13.81 -12.66 -1.92
CA SER A 156 -14.25 -14.02 -2.29
C SER A 156 -15.40 -14.53 -1.41
N LEU A 157 -15.51 -14.02 -0.18
CA LEU A 157 -16.62 -14.30 0.74
C LEU A 157 -17.79 -13.31 0.60
N HIS A 158 -17.82 -12.48 -0.45
CA HIS A 158 -18.86 -11.48 -0.74
C HIS A 158 -18.98 -10.33 0.29
N TYR A 159 -17.95 -10.12 1.11
CA TYR A 159 -17.85 -8.95 2.00
C TYR A 159 -17.15 -7.79 1.31
N PHE A 160 -17.87 -7.05 0.46
CA PHE A 160 -17.29 -5.98 -0.38
C PHE A 160 -17.13 -4.63 0.33
N THR A 161 -17.89 -4.37 1.39
CA THR A 161 -17.90 -3.09 2.10
C THR A 161 -16.69 -2.89 3.01
N THR A 162 -16.25 -3.92 3.74
CA THR A 162 -15.09 -3.83 4.65
C THR A 162 -13.77 -3.55 3.91
N PRO A 163 -13.45 -4.22 2.78
CA PRO A 163 -12.28 -3.91 1.94
C PRO A 163 -12.24 -2.47 1.40
N ALA A 164 -13.41 -1.90 1.10
CA ALA A 164 -13.55 -0.58 0.50
C ALA A 164 -13.16 0.58 1.44
N PHE A 165 -13.20 0.37 2.77
CA PHE A 165 -12.79 1.37 3.76
C PHE A 165 -11.30 1.34 4.11
N ALA A 166 -10.57 0.28 3.78
CA ALA A 166 -9.14 0.17 4.12
C ALA A 166 -8.27 1.35 3.62
N PRO A 167 -8.47 1.90 2.39
CA PRO A 167 -7.73 3.09 1.94
C PRO A 167 -8.04 4.35 2.74
N VAL A 168 -9.28 4.47 3.25
CA VAL A 168 -9.71 5.60 4.07
C VAL A 168 -8.99 5.56 5.41
N VAL A 169 -8.93 4.39 6.06
CA VAL A 169 -8.20 4.20 7.32
C VAL A 169 -6.72 4.51 7.15
N LEU A 170 -6.08 4.00 6.08
CA LEU A 170 -4.68 4.28 5.81
C LEU A 170 -4.38 5.79 5.68
N ASN A 171 -5.21 6.51 4.91
CA ASN A 171 -5.04 7.95 4.75
C ASN A 171 -5.26 8.70 6.08
N MET A 172 -6.23 8.28 6.91
CA MET A 172 -6.43 8.86 8.24
C MET A 172 -5.22 8.63 9.15
N THR A 173 -4.64 7.43 9.15
CA THR A 173 -3.43 7.13 9.93
C THR A 173 -2.23 7.97 9.48
N MET A 174 -2.04 8.13 8.18
CA MET A 174 -0.98 9.00 7.65
C MET A 174 -1.18 10.47 8.04
N ILE A 175 -2.42 10.98 8.00
CA ILE A 175 -2.74 12.35 8.42
C ILE A 175 -2.49 12.53 9.92
N LEU A 176 -2.89 11.55 10.75
CA LEU A 176 -2.62 11.55 12.19
C LEU A 176 -1.12 11.53 12.49
N GLY A 177 -0.34 10.69 11.81
CA GLY A 177 1.12 10.67 11.94
C GLY A 177 1.76 12.01 11.57
N LEU A 178 1.30 12.62 10.48
CA LEU A 178 1.75 13.95 10.06
C LEU A 178 1.40 15.05 11.07
N LEU A 179 0.24 15.00 11.72
CA LEU A 179 -0.20 16.04 12.65
C LEU A 179 0.34 15.85 14.08
N VAL A 180 0.61 14.62 14.50
CA VAL A 180 0.94 14.29 15.90
C VAL A 180 2.39 13.86 16.07
N LEU A 181 2.90 12.99 15.19
CA LEU A 181 4.25 12.43 15.32
C LEU A 181 5.29 13.30 14.62
N CYS A 182 4.97 13.82 13.44
CA CYS A 182 5.90 14.65 12.68
C CYS A 182 6.40 15.92 13.41
N PRO A 183 5.59 16.62 14.24
CA PRO A 183 6.08 17.74 15.05
C PRO A 183 7.12 17.35 16.12
N VAL A 184 7.14 16.07 16.53
CA VAL A 184 7.98 15.58 17.63
C VAL A 184 9.24 14.87 17.12
N ILE A 185 9.12 14.08 16.05
CA ILE A 185 10.19 13.22 15.52
C ILE A 185 10.56 13.50 14.05
N GLY A 186 10.03 14.59 13.47
CA GLY A 186 10.34 15.00 12.09
C GLY A 186 9.83 14.00 11.04
N ILE A 187 10.52 13.90 9.90
CA ILE A 187 10.07 13.07 8.75
C ILE A 187 9.95 11.57 9.06
N ASN A 188 10.59 11.11 10.15
CA ASN A 188 10.49 9.73 10.62
C ASN A 188 9.10 9.41 11.21
N GLY A 189 8.31 10.43 11.61
CA GLY A 189 6.95 10.24 12.10
C GLY A 189 5.93 9.83 11.01
N LEU A 190 6.38 9.73 9.76
CA LEU A 190 5.58 9.30 8.60
C LEU A 190 5.86 7.86 8.15
N ILE A 191 6.88 7.24 8.73
CA ILE A 191 7.32 5.88 8.43
C ILE A 191 6.64 4.92 9.41
#